data_AF-A0A2H5V164-F1
#
_entry.id   AF-A0A2H5V164-F1
#
_cell.length_a   1.000
_cell.length_b   1.000
_cell.length_c   1.000
_cell.angle_alpha   90.00
_cell.angle_beta   90.00
_cell.angle_gamma   90.00
#
_symmetry.space_group_name_H-M   'P 1'
#
loop_
_entity.id
_entity.type
_entity.pdbx_description
1 polymer ?
#
loop_
_entity_poly.entity_id
_entity_poly.type
_entity_poly.pdbx_seq_one_letter_code
_entity_poly.pdbx_strand_id
1 'polypeptide(L)'
;MADIQTPSPELQSLLEEVIRVSRGSVEVAIVSKPDGTPVAQVNASSVGAEYLGAAISAISGVVSSILEVMHIGDYRRIVVELDGKRYLFIFQYRGDVVALITKLNPNLGFVNLLLDLYFKEEETIEEL
;
A
#
# COMPACT_ATOMS: atom_id res chain seq x y z
N MET A 1 -14.16 25.35 -0.94
CA MET A 1 -13.74 24.91 0.40
C MET A 1 -13.24 23.50 0.20
N ALA A 2 -11.96 23.24 0.42
CA ALA A 2 -11.42 21.89 0.29
C ALA A 2 -11.98 21.05 1.44
N ASP A 3 -12.65 19.95 1.13
CA ASP A 3 -12.96 18.91 2.10
C ASP A 3 -11.63 18.46 2.72
N ILE A 4 -11.41 18.82 3.99
CA ILE A 4 -10.36 18.20 4.78
C ILE A 4 -10.93 16.82 5.14
N GLN A 5 -10.75 15.87 4.22
CA GLN A 5 -11.25 14.52 4.40
C GLN A 5 -10.47 13.86 5.54
N THR A 6 -11.17 13.61 6.65
CA THR A 6 -10.65 13.03 7.87
C THR A 6 -10.04 11.63 7.61
N PRO A 7 -8.93 11.26 8.26
CA PRO A 7 -8.40 9.90 8.21
C PRO A 7 -9.50 8.87 8.47
N SER A 8 -9.52 7.79 7.69
CA SER A 8 -10.52 6.72 7.83
C SER A 8 -10.20 5.91 9.08
N PRO A 9 -11.06 5.96 10.14
CA PRO A 9 -10.77 5.25 11.39
C PRO A 9 -10.72 3.73 11.20
N GLU A 10 -11.48 3.20 10.23
CA GLU A 10 -11.48 1.78 9.86
C GLU A 10 -10.14 1.37 9.24
N LEU A 11 -9.65 2.11 8.25
CA LEU A 11 -8.36 1.83 7.61
C LEU A 11 -7.19 2.03 8.57
N GLN A 12 -7.28 3.03 9.45
CA GLN A 12 -6.30 3.25 10.51
C GLN A 12 -6.23 2.03 11.45
N SER A 13 -7.38 1.55 11.92
CA SER A 13 -7.44 0.37 12.79
C SER A 13 -6.91 -0.89 12.10
N LEU A 14 -7.21 -1.06 10.81
CA LEU A 14 -6.70 -2.16 9.99
C LEU A 14 -5.17 -2.12 9.90
N LEU A 15 -4.57 -0.96 9.59
CA LEU A 15 -3.11 -0.83 9.51
C LEU A 15 -2.44 -1.10 10.87
N GLU A 16 -3.01 -0.59 11.95
CA GLU A 16 -2.51 -0.82 13.30
C GLU A 16 -2.53 -2.31 13.66
N GLU A 17 -3.60 -3.02 13.29
CA GLU A 17 -3.70 -4.45 13.47
C GLU A 17 -2.64 -5.20 12.65
N VAL A 18 -2.49 -4.88 11.37
CA VAL A 18 -1.47 -5.48 10.48
C VAL A 18 -0.08 -5.30 11.07
N ILE A 19 0.29 -4.08 11.47
CA ILE A 19 1.61 -3.79 12.06
C ILE A 19 1.82 -4.60 13.34
N ARG A 20 0.81 -4.62 14.23
CA ARG A 20 0.85 -5.39 15.49
C ARG A 20 1.04 -6.89 15.24
N VAL A 21 0.26 -7.47 14.33
CA VAL A 21 0.31 -8.91 14.01
C VAL A 21 1.57 -9.28 13.23
N SER A 22 2.15 -8.34 12.49
CA SER A 22 3.42 -8.54 11.78
C SER A 22 4.62 -8.81 12.70
N ARG A 23 4.49 -8.53 14.01
CA ARG A 23 5.56 -8.69 15.01
C ARG A 23 6.89 -8.06 14.55
N GLY A 24 6.80 -6.87 13.94
CA GLY A 24 7.94 -6.11 13.42
C GLY A 24 8.44 -6.57 12.04
N SER A 25 7.69 -7.43 11.34
CA SER A 25 8.04 -7.78 9.94
C SER A 25 7.70 -6.64 8.97
N VAL A 26 6.66 -5.87 9.29
CA VAL A 26 6.29 -4.62 8.61
C VAL A 26 6.60 -3.46 9.56
N GLU A 27 7.36 -2.48 9.10
CA GLU A 27 7.81 -1.34 9.92
C GLU A 27 6.92 -0.11 9.70
N VAL A 28 6.55 0.15 8.45
CA VAL A 28 5.77 1.33 8.04
C VAL A 28 4.60 0.89 7.17
N ALA A 29 3.45 1.52 7.36
CA ALA A 29 2.27 1.32 6.55
C ALA A 29 1.56 2.64 6.26
N ILE A 30 1.04 2.78 5.05
CA ILE A 30 0.22 3.92 4.64
C ILE A 30 -0.89 3.43 3.70
N VAL A 31 -2.06 4.04 3.82
CA VAL A 31 -3.10 4.02 2.79
C VAL A 31 -3.27 5.44 2.28
N SER A 32 -3.29 5.59 0.96
CA SER A 32 -3.58 6.86 0.29
C SER A 32 -4.65 6.67 -0.77
N LYS A 33 -5.32 7.77 -1.12
CA LYS A 33 -6.10 7.84 -2.37
C LYS A 33 -5.18 7.63 -3.58
N PRO A 34 -5.73 7.28 -4.76
CA PRO A 34 -4.94 7.18 -5.99
C PRO A 34 -4.17 8.46 -6.35
N ASP A 35 -4.66 9.63 -5.94
CA ASP A 35 -4.00 10.93 -6.10
C ASP A 35 -2.84 11.19 -5.10
N GLY A 36 -2.58 10.25 -4.20
CA GLY A 36 -1.53 10.34 -3.19
C GLY A 36 -1.96 10.99 -1.87
N THR A 37 -3.22 11.39 -1.70
CA THR A 37 -3.72 11.93 -0.43
C THR A 37 -3.73 10.86 0.65
N PRO A 38 -2.98 11.01 1.77
CA PRO A 38 -2.95 9.99 2.82
C PRO A 38 -4.29 9.92 3.58
N VAL A 39 -4.78 8.70 3.84
CA VAL A 39 -6.04 8.45 4.57
C VAL A 39 -5.85 7.62 5.84
N ALA A 40 -4.74 6.87 5.96
CA ALA A 40 -4.35 6.14 7.17
C ALA A 40 -2.84 5.92 7.17
N GLN A 41 -2.21 5.86 8.35
CA GLN A 41 -0.78 5.61 8.45
C GLN A 41 -0.35 5.01 9.79
N VAL A 42 0.72 4.21 9.78
CA VAL A 42 1.40 3.73 10.98
C VAL A 42 2.91 3.86 10.78
N ASN A 43 3.59 4.48 11.75
CA ASN A 43 5.04 4.72 11.77
C ASN A 43 5.62 5.50 10.56
N ALA A 44 4.79 6.20 9.78
CA ALA A 44 5.23 7.01 8.62
C ALA A 44 5.57 8.48 8.97
N SER A 45 5.48 8.85 10.26
CA SER A 45 5.64 10.23 10.75
C SER A 45 7.05 10.81 10.56
N SER A 46 8.08 9.99 10.40
CA SER A 46 9.46 10.44 10.16
C SER A 46 9.73 10.89 8.72
N VAL A 47 8.89 10.48 7.76
CA VAL A 47 9.03 10.78 6.32
C VAL A 47 7.98 11.80 5.86
N GLY A 48 6.84 11.90 6.57
CA GLY A 48 5.69 12.72 6.20
C GLY A 48 4.75 11.94 5.28
N ALA A 49 3.51 11.75 5.73
CA ALA A 49 2.51 10.92 5.06
C ALA A 49 2.20 11.42 3.66
N GLU A 50 2.16 12.73 3.51
CA GLU A 50 1.83 13.45 2.28
C GLU A 50 2.91 13.24 1.21
N TYR A 51 4.18 13.30 1.61
CA TYR A 51 5.31 13.04 0.71
C TYR A 51 5.32 11.58 0.27
N LEU A 52 5.07 10.65 1.21
CA LEU A 52 5.04 9.23 0.90
C LEU A 52 3.87 8.89 -0.03
N GLY A 53 2.68 9.41 0.23
CA GLY A 53 1.49 9.23 -0.62
C GLY A 53 1.69 9.78 -2.04
N ALA A 54 2.26 10.99 -2.17
CA ALA A 54 2.58 11.56 -3.48
C ALA A 54 3.61 10.71 -4.26
N ALA A 55 4.66 10.22 -3.58
CA ALA A 55 5.65 9.35 -4.20
C ALA A 55 5.06 8.00 -4.66
N ILE A 56 4.18 7.41 -3.85
CA ILE A 56 3.46 6.18 -4.19
C ILE A 56 2.57 6.40 -5.43
N SER A 57 1.80 7.49 -5.46
CA SER A 57 0.96 7.85 -6.61
C SER A 57 1.79 7.98 -7.89
N ALA A 58 2.96 8.63 -7.83
CA ALA A 58 3.87 8.75 -8.96
C ALA A 58 4.38 7.38 -9.46
N ILE A 59 4.80 6.48 -8.55
CA ILE A 59 5.26 5.14 -8.92
C ILE A 59 4.12 4.33 -9.57
N SER A 60 2.94 4.33 -8.95
CA SER A 60 1.76 3.65 -9.47
C SER A 60 1.38 4.17 -10.86
N GLY A 61 1.40 5.49 -11.06
CA GLY A 61 1.11 6.11 -12.35
C GLY A 61 2.10 5.68 -13.44
N VAL A 62 3.40 5.68 -13.16
CA VAL A 62 4.43 5.22 -14.11
C VAL A 62 4.22 3.76 -14.51
N VAL A 63 3.96 2.88 -13.54
CA VAL A 63 3.70 1.45 -13.83
C VAL A 63 2.43 1.29 -14.67
N SER A 64 1.34 1.95 -14.31
CA SER A 64 0.09 1.92 -15.09
C SER A 64 0.29 2.39 -16.53
N SER A 65 1.01 3.51 -16.74
CA SER A 65 1.30 4.01 -18.10
C SER A 65 2.11 3.01 -18.94
N ILE A 66 3.07 2.30 -18.33
CA ILE A 66 3.85 1.27 -19.05
C ILE A 66 2.93 0.11 -19.47
N LEU A 67 2.06 -0.35 -18.57
CA LEU A 67 1.14 -1.46 -18.84
C LEU A 67 0.13 -1.09 -19.92
N GLU A 68 -0.42 0.13 -19.87
CA GLU A 68 -1.32 0.66 -20.89
C GLU A 68 -0.67 0.68 -22.28
N VAL A 69 0.56 1.20 -22.38
CA VAL A 69 1.34 1.20 -23.64
C VAL A 69 1.61 -0.21 -24.16
N MET A 70 1.78 -1.18 -23.26
CA MET A 70 1.99 -2.58 -23.61
C MET A 70 0.69 -3.35 -23.87
N HIS A 71 -0.48 -2.72 -23.70
CA HIS A 71 -1.79 -3.38 -23.72
C HIS A 71 -1.87 -4.60 -22.77
N ILE A 72 -1.19 -4.49 -21.63
CA ILE A 72 -1.27 -5.44 -20.52
C ILE A 72 -2.21 -4.79 -19.50
N GLY A 73 -3.15 -5.57 -18.94
CA GLY A 73 -4.08 -5.07 -17.92
C GLY A 73 -3.38 -4.58 -16.66
N ASP A 74 -4.15 -4.33 -15.60
CA ASP A 74 -3.61 -3.70 -14.39
C ASP A 74 -2.63 -4.57 -13.60
N TYR A 75 -1.74 -3.92 -12.85
CA TYR A 75 -0.90 -4.61 -11.88
C TYR A 75 -1.72 -4.98 -10.65
N ARG A 76 -1.52 -6.21 -10.15
CA ARG A 76 -2.06 -6.61 -8.84
C ARG A 76 -1.24 -6.03 -7.69
N ARG A 77 0.08 -5.97 -7.86
CA ARG A 77 1.02 -5.56 -6.82
C ARG A 77 2.36 -5.13 -7.43
N ILE A 78 2.92 -4.05 -6.93
CA ILE A 78 4.30 -3.62 -7.18
C ILE A 78 5.12 -4.01 -5.95
N VAL A 79 6.27 -4.65 -6.17
CA VAL A 79 7.22 -4.99 -5.11
C VAL A 79 8.60 -4.46 -5.51
N VAL A 80 9.18 -3.62 -4.65
CA VAL A 80 10.51 -3.05 -4.85
C VAL A 80 11.43 -3.58 -3.75
N GLU A 81 12.51 -4.25 -4.15
CA GLU A 81 13.59 -4.61 -3.24
C GLU A 81 14.46 -3.36 -2.97
N LEU A 82 14.64 -3.04 -1.69
CA LEU A 82 15.45 -1.94 -1.19
C LEU A 82 16.74 -2.47 -0.57
N ASP A 83 17.67 -1.57 -0.29
CA ASP A 83 18.95 -1.93 0.33
C ASP A 83 18.78 -2.69 1.65
N GLY A 84 19.69 -3.64 1.90
CA GLY A 84 19.63 -4.52 3.06
C GLY A 84 18.48 -5.54 3.03
N LYS A 85 17.96 -5.87 1.85
CA LYS A 85 16.83 -6.80 1.66
C LYS A 85 15.58 -6.37 2.41
N ARG A 86 15.26 -5.08 2.36
CA ARG A 86 13.92 -4.59 2.72
C ARG A 86 13.06 -4.56 1.47
N TYR A 87 11.75 -4.50 1.65
CA TYR A 87 10.82 -4.51 0.54
C TYR A 87 9.76 -3.45 0.75
N LEU A 88 9.48 -2.71 -0.32
CA LEU A 88 8.32 -1.85 -0.46
C LEU A 88 7.27 -2.61 -1.27
N PHE A 89 6.08 -2.75 -0.70
CA PHE A 89 4.89 -3.28 -1.36
C PHE A 89 3.95 -2.11 -1.68
N ILE A 90 3.40 -2.07 -2.89
CA ILE A 90 2.33 -1.14 -3.28
C ILE A 90 1.24 -1.93 -4.01
N PHE A 91 -0.02 -1.77 -3.62
CA PHE A 91 -1.16 -2.47 -4.23
C PHE A 91 -2.47 -1.73 -3.99
N GLN A 92 -3.51 -2.07 -4.75
CA GLN A 92 -4.84 -1.48 -4.60
C GLN A 92 -5.64 -2.23 -3.52
N TYR A 93 -6.47 -1.50 -2.78
CA TYR A 93 -7.38 -2.05 -1.79
C TYR A 93 -8.60 -1.14 -1.63
N ARG A 94 -9.80 -1.64 -1.95
CA ARG A 94 -11.08 -0.92 -1.82
C ARG A 94 -11.07 0.47 -2.49
N GLY A 95 -10.45 0.58 -3.67
CA GLY A 95 -10.34 1.84 -4.43
C GLY A 95 -9.23 2.80 -3.93
N ASP A 96 -8.53 2.44 -2.85
CA ASP A 96 -7.38 3.16 -2.33
C ASP A 96 -6.07 2.40 -2.64
N VAL A 97 -4.93 3.03 -2.38
CA VAL A 97 -3.60 2.45 -2.58
C VAL A 97 -2.95 2.23 -1.22
N VAL A 98 -2.50 1.00 -0.97
CA VAL A 98 -1.76 0.61 0.23
C VAL A 98 -0.29 0.53 -0.10
N ALA A 99 0.55 1.05 0.78
CA ALA A 99 1.99 0.79 0.73
C ALA A 99 2.56 0.37 2.08
N LEU A 100 3.49 -0.58 2.06
CA LEU A 100 4.09 -1.19 3.25
C LEU A 100 5.59 -1.33 3.07
N ILE A 101 6.37 -1.01 4.09
CA ILE A 101 7.82 -1.23 4.13
C ILE A 101 8.14 -2.27 5.19
N THR A 102 8.96 -3.26 4.82
CA THR A 102 9.42 -4.30 5.74
C THR A 102 10.67 -3.90 6.50
N LYS A 103 10.95 -4.63 7.58
CA LYS A 103 12.29 -4.64 8.18
C LYS A 103 13.35 -5.21 7.26
N LEU A 104 14.61 -5.13 7.68
CA LEU A 104 15.74 -5.85 7.07
C LEU A 104 15.52 -7.36 7.10
N ASN A 105 15.81 -8.03 5.97
CA ASN A 105 15.72 -9.49 5.83
C ASN A 105 14.40 -10.09 6.40
N PRO A 106 13.23 -9.64 5.92
CA PRO A 106 11.95 -10.12 6.43
C PRO A 106 11.70 -11.56 5.99
N ASN A 107 10.82 -12.27 6.69
CA ASN A 107 10.23 -13.49 6.16
C ASN A 107 9.12 -13.11 5.16
N LEU A 108 9.45 -13.12 3.85
CA LEU A 108 8.50 -12.74 2.81
C LEU A 108 7.28 -13.65 2.72
N GLY A 109 7.40 -14.93 3.06
CA GLY A 109 6.26 -15.84 3.11
C GLY A 109 5.24 -15.39 4.17
N PHE A 110 5.72 -14.97 5.34
CA PHE A 110 4.86 -14.44 6.39
C PHE A 110 4.26 -13.08 6.01
N VAL A 111 5.04 -12.18 5.41
CA VAL A 111 4.51 -10.88 4.94
C VAL A 111 3.41 -11.09 3.92
N ASN A 112 3.63 -11.92 2.88
CA ASN A 112 2.60 -12.20 1.87
C ASN A 112 1.34 -12.82 2.49
N LEU A 113 1.49 -13.76 3.43
CA LEU A 113 0.34 -14.32 4.15
C LEU A 113 -0.47 -13.25 4.89
N LEU A 114 0.19 -12.29 5.55
CA LEU A 114 -0.51 -11.17 6.18
C LEU A 114 -1.25 -10.32 5.16
N LEU A 115 -0.62 -10.03 4.01
CA LEU A 115 -1.29 -9.26 2.96
C LEU A 115 -2.55 -9.95 2.47
N ASP A 116 -2.48 -11.26 2.24
CA ASP A 116 -3.61 -12.03 1.73
C ASP A 116 -4.71 -12.25 2.78
N LEU A 117 -4.39 -12.16 4.08
CA LEU A 117 -5.37 -12.25 5.16
C LEU A 117 -6.12 -10.93 5.37
N TYR A 118 -5.41 -9.80 5.30
CA TYR A 118 -5.94 -8.49 5.69
C TYR A 118 -6.37 -7.62 4.51
N PHE A 119 -5.81 -7.83 3.33
CA PHE A 119 -6.06 -7.04 2.12
C PHE A 119 -6.52 -7.94 0.97
N LYS A 120 -7.57 -8.71 1.19
CA LYS A 120 -8.21 -9.45 0.11
C LYS A 120 -8.85 -8.48 -0.87
N GLU A 121 -8.55 -8.64 -2.15
CA GLU A 121 -9.37 -8.08 -3.20
C GLU A 121 -10.73 -8.79 -3.15
N GLU A 122 -11.82 -8.02 -3.11
CA GLU A 122 -13.08 -8.56 -3.58
C GLU A 122 -12.96 -8.63 -5.10
N GLU A 123 -12.90 -9.85 -5.65
CA GLU A 123 -13.05 -10.04 -7.09
C GLU A 123 -14.38 -9.41 -7.48
N THR A 124 -14.32 -8.27 -8.15
CA THR A 124 -15.51 -7.72 -8.80
C THR A 124 -15.84 -8.72 -9.90
N ILE A 125 -16.88 -9.53 -9.67
CA ILE A 125 -17.49 -10.33 -10.71
C ILE A 125 -18.08 -9.31 -11.68
N GLU A 126 -17.36 -8.97 -12.74
CA GLU A 126 -17.97 -8.32 -13.89
C GLU A 126 -18.99 -9.32 -14.46
N GLU A 127 -20.28 -9.05 -14.25
CA GLU A 127 -21.35 -9.76 -14.92
C GLU A 127 -21.17 -9.56 -16.43
N LEU A 128 -20.82 -10.65 -17.12
CA LEU A 128 -20.74 -10.77 -18.58
C LEU A 128 -22.13 -10.71 -19.24
#